data_AF-A0A9P6EXE8-F1
#
_entry.id   AF-A0A9P6EXE8-F1
#
_cell.length_a   1.000
_cell.length_b   1.000
_cell.length_c   1.000
_cell.angle_alpha   90.00
_cell.angle_beta   90.00
_cell.angle_gamma   90.00
#
_symmetry.space_group_name_H-M   'P 1'
#
loop_
_entity.id
_entity.type
_entity.pdbx_description
1 polymer ?
#
loop_
_entity_poly.entity_id
_entity_poly.type
_entity_poly.pdbx_seq_one_letter_code
_entity_poly.pdbx_strand_id
1 'polypeptide(L)'
;MTELGCYWGAGTRVNKNHDSEANVKYRHKYLKRRLENLKAELTKNKDEIWIPKHPEVFLDESYCHLDHTAPSRWVIPGSTISEPGHSPLLVIFAAFVVWYDREERELKAKFVDES
;
A
#
# COMPACT_ATOMS: atom_id res chain seq x y z
N MET A 1 7.22 -34.85 -15.61
CA MET A 1 8.35 -35.40 -14.83
C MET A 1 9.55 -34.53 -15.17
N THR A 2 9.89 -33.55 -14.33
CA THR A 2 10.98 -32.60 -14.62
C THR A 2 12.31 -33.20 -14.18
N GLU A 3 13.22 -33.37 -15.13
CA GLU A 3 14.53 -34.06 -15.01
C GLU A 3 15.49 -33.42 -13.98
N LEU A 4 15.09 -32.31 -13.34
CA LEU A 4 15.89 -31.56 -12.36
C LEU A 4 15.12 -31.19 -11.07
N GLY A 5 13.86 -31.61 -10.91
CA GLY A 5 13.06 -31.27 -9.73
C GLY A 5 12.67 -29.79 -9.59
N CYS A 6 12.94 -28.96 -10.59
CA CYS A 6 12.59 -27.53 -10.61
C CYS A 6 11.15 -27.27 -11.10
N TYR A 7 10.54 -26.15 -10.70
CA TYR A 7 9.29 -25.63 -11.30
C TYR A 7 9.46 -24.19 -11.77
N TRP A 8 8.72 -23.79 -12.81
CA TRP A 8 8.68 -22.39 -13.27
C TRP A 8 7.69 -21.59 -12.41
N GLY A 9 8.15 -20.54 -11.74
CA GLY A 9 7.29 -19.77 -10.85
C GLY A 9 7.96 -18.53 -10.26
N ALA A 10 7.17 -17.76 -9.51
CA ALA A 10 7.69 -16.66 -8.71
C ALA A 10 8.29 -17.19 -7.39
N GLY A 11 9.27 -16.46 -6.84
CA GLY A 11 9.75 -16.71 -5.48
C GLY A 11 8.68 -16.32 -4.45
N THR A 12 8.63 -17.02 -3.32
CA THR A 12 7.69 -16.70 -2.25
C THR A 12 8.20 -15.49 -1.47
N ARG A 13 7.44 -14.39 -1.49
CA ARG A 13 7.74 -13.22 -0.64
C ARG A 13 7.38 -13.55 0.80
N VAL A 14 8.38 -13.61 1.69
CA VAL A 14 8.17 -13.90 3.11
C VAL A 14 8.55 -12.67 3.93
N ASN A 15 7.65 -11.69 4.04
CA ASN A 15 7.79 -10.71 5.11
C ASN A 15 7.41 -11.40 6.44
N LYS A 16 8.40 -12.04 7.07
CA LYS A 16 8.24 -12.84 8.29
C LYS A 16 7.57 -12.09 9.44
N ASN A 17 7.61 -10.75 9.41
CA ASN A 17 7.08 -9.93 10.48
C ASN A 17 5.64 -9.47 10.22
N HIS A 18 5.09 -9.67 9.02
CA HIS A 18 3.76 -9.15 8.65
C HIS A 18 2.68 -9.58 9.66
N ASP A 19 2.70 -10.85 10.05
CA ASP A 19 1.75 -11.44 10.99
C ASP A 19 2.35 -11.66 12.39
N SER A 20 3.45 -10.97 12.70
CA SER A 20 3.95 -10.92 14.08
C SER A 20 2.91 -10.29 15.01
N GLU A 21 2.85 -10.78 16.24
CA GLU A 21 1.92 -10.29 17.27
C GLU A 21 2.06 -8.77 17.47
N ALA A 22 3.28 -8.25 17.43
CA ALA A 22 3.56 -6.83 17.53
C ALA A 22 2.91 -6.02 16.39
N ASN A 23 3.07 -6.47 15.13
CA ASN A 23 2.47 -5.79 13.98
C ASN A 23 0.95 -5.90 13.97
N VAL A 24 0.38 -7.03 14.40
CA VAL A 24 -1.08 -7.17 14.56
C VAL A 24 -1.61 -6.20 15.62
N LYS A 25 -0.95 -6.11 16.79
CA LYS A 25 -1.30 -5.16 17.86
C LYS A 25 -1.20 -3.71 17.38
N TYR A 26 -0.14 -3.38 16.64
CA TYR A 26 0.02 -2.04 16.07
C TYR A 26 -1.09 -1.72 15.06
N ARG A 27 -1.39 -2.63 14.12
CA ARG A 27 -2.49 -2.46 13.14
C ARG A 27 -3.82 -2.19 13.85
N HIS A 28 -4.12 -2.94 14.91
CA HIS A 28 -5.34 -2.73 15.70
C HIS A 28 -5.37 -1.33 16.33
N LYS A 29 -4.27 -0.90 16.98
CA LYS A 29 -4.15 0.44 17.56
C LYS A 29 -4.30 1.54 16.51
N TYR A 30 -3.66 1.36 15.35
CA TYR A 30 -3.73 2.29 14.23
C TYR A 30 -5.18 2.42 13.71
N LEU A 31 -5.85 1.30 13.42
CA LEU A 31 -7.23 1.29 12.94
C LEU A 31 -8.18 1.93 13.94
N LYS A 32 -8.03 1.66 15.24
CA LYS A 32 -8.84 2.29 16.29
C LYS A 32 -8.72 3.82 16.24
N ARG A 33 -7.50 4.35 16.21
CA ARG A 33 -7.25 5.80 16.10
C ARG A 33 -7.84 6.40 14.82
N ARG A 34 -7.77 5.66 13.70
CA ARG A 34 -8.32 6.07 12.40
C ARG A 34 -9.84 6.16 12.45
N LEU A 35 -10.51 5.14 12.98
CA LEU A 35 -11.97 5.12 13.12
C LEU A 35 -12.45 6.22 14.07
N GLU A 36 -11.71 6.50 15.16
CA GLU A 36 -12.01 7.61 16.06
C GLU A 36 -11.93 8.99 15.37
N ASN A 37 -11.09 9.13 14.34
CA ASN A 37 -11.02 10.34 13.52
C ASN A 37 -12.18 10.43 12.50
N LEU A 38 -13.03 9.42 12.32
CA LEU A 38 -14.15 9.50 11.38
C LEU A 38 -15.40 10.08 12.04
N LYS A 39 -16.18 10.83 11.26
CA LYS A 39 -17.55 11.24 11.58
C LYS A 39 -18.46 11.00 10.37
N ALA A 40 -19.71 10.66 10.64
CA ALA A 40 -20.73 10.60 9.61
C ALA A 40 -21.13 12.02 9.18
N GLU A 41 -21.28 12.21 7.88
CA GLU A 41 -21.84 13.41 7.26
C GLU A 41 -22.74 13.03 6.09
N LEU A 42 -23.65 13.93 5.72
CA LEU A 42 -24.49 13.75 4.54
C LEU A 42 -23.89 14.47 3.34
N THR A 43 -23.83 13.77 2.21
CA THR A 43 -23.51 14.40 0.92
C THR A 43 -24.66 15.29 0.46
N LYS A 44 -24.40 16.08 -0.59
CA LYS A 44 -25.44 16.79 -1.35
C LYS A 44 -26.60 15.89 -1.80
N ASN A 45 -26.31 14.62 -2.09
CA ASN A 45 -27.29 13.63 -2.54
C ASN A 45 -28.00 12.90 -1.37
N LYS A 46 -27.73 13.30 -0.12
CA LYS A 46 -28.22 12.65 1.12
C LYS A 46 -27.64 11.26 1.37
N ASP A 47 -26.52 10.92 0.77
CA ASP A 47 -25.78 9.71 1.10
C ASP A 47 -25.00 9.94 2.39
N GLU A 48 -25.03 8.96 3.30
CA GLU A 48 -24.21 8.98 4.50
C GLU A 48 -22.77 8.56 4.14
N ILE A 49 -21.81 9.44 4.42
CA ILE A 49 -20.39 9.20 4.20
C ILE A 49 -19.60 9.39 5.49
N TRP A 50 -18.48 8.67 5.60
CA TRP A 50 -17.55 8.82 6.71
C TRP A 50 -16.40 9.73 6.29
N ILE A 51 -16.26 10.87 6.96
CA ILE A 51 -15.21 11.83 6.68
C ILE A 51 -14.27 11.99 7.86
N PRO A 52 -12.99 12.32 7.63
CA PRO A 52 -12.07 12.60 8.71
C PRO A 52 -12.44 13.93 9.41
N LYS A 53 -12.46 13.93 10.75
CA LYS A 53 -12.69 15.11 11.60
C LYS A 53 -11.55 16.11 11.45
N HIS A 54 -10.33 15.60 11.37
CA HIS A 54 -9.12 16.34 11.07
C HIS A 54 -8.57 15.89 9.72
N PRO A 55 -8.19 16.81 8.80
CA PRO A 55 -7.62 16.46 7.50
C PRO A 55 -6.45 15.48 7.64
N GLU A 56 -6.33 14.57 6.69
CA GLU A 56 -5.29 13.55 6.70
C GLU A 56 -4.45 13.66 5.44
N VAL A 57 -3.14 13.62 5.62
CA VAL A 57 -2.16 13.59 4.54
C VAL A 57 -1.66 12.16 4.40
N PHE A 58 -1.79 11.61 3.21
CA PHE A 58 -1.29 10.28 2.87
C PHE A 58 -0.02 10.44 2.06
N LEU A 59 1.03 9.76 2.51
CA LEU A 59 2.32 9.70 1.85
C LEU A 59 2.56 8.24 1.49
N ASP A 60 2.95 8.00 0.25
CA ASP A 60 3.39 6.68 -0.18
C ASP A 60 4.59 6.80 -1.11
N GLU A 61 5.43 5.78 -1.06
CA GLU A 61 6.62 5.66 -1.89
C GLU A 61 6.53 4.36 -2.69
N SER A 62 6.78 4.48 -3.99
CA SER A 62 6.82 3.33 -4.89
C SER A 62 8.21 3.22 -5.51
N TYR A 63 8.77 2.02 -5.41
CA TYR A 63 10.05 1.66 -6.03
C TYR A 63 9.76 0.99 -7.37
N CYS A 64 10.15 1.65 -8.46
CA CYS A 64 9.99 1.14 -9.81
C CYS A 64 11.35 0.69 -10.36
N HIS A 65 11.45 -0.57 -10.78
CA HIS A 65 12.65 -1.07 -11.48
C HIS A 65 12.63 -0.53 -12.90
N LEU A 66 13.73 0.10 -13.35
CA LEU A 66 13.82 0.57 -14.75
C LEU A 66 13.85 -0.59 -15.75
N ASP A 67 14.44 -1.72 -15.35
CA ASP A 67 14.45 -2.96 -16.13
C ASP A 67 13.46 -3.97 -15.55
N HIS A 68 12.27 -4.06 -16.15
CA HIS A 68 11.28 -5.07 -15.78
C HIS A 68 11.67 -6.45 -16.32
N THR A 69 12.55 -7.18 -15.62
CA THR A 69 12.70 -8.61 -15.86
C THR A 69 11.49 -9.38 -15.30
N ALA A 70 10.97 -10.35 -16.05
CA ALA A 70 9.84 -11.16 -15.61
C ALA A 70 10.13 -11.82 -14.24
N PRO A 71 9.20 -11.77 -13.28
CA PRO A 71 9.40 -12.32 -11.93
C PRO A 71 9.49 -13.85 -11.91
N SER A 72 9.08 -14.50 -13.00
CA SER A 72 9.12 -15.94 -13.15
C SER A 72 10.52 -16.43 -13.52
N ARG A 73 10.97 -17.45 -12.80
CA ARG A 73 12.26 -18.13 -13.02
C ARG A 73 12.11 -19.62 -12.71
N TRP A 74 13.08 -20.42 -13.12
CA TRP A 74 13.18 -21.80 -12.66
C TRP A 74 13.55 -21.83 -11.17
N VAL A 75 12.66 -22.36 -10.35
CA VAL A 75 12.77 -22.44 -8.89
C VAL A 75 13.11 -23.86 -8.47
N ILE A 76 14.13 -24.01 -7.63
CA ILE A 76 14.46 -25.28 -6.97
C ILE A 76 13.66 -25.36 -5.66
N PRO A 77 12.85 -26.41 -5.41
CA PRO A 77 12.10 -26.56 -4.18
C PRO A 77 13.00 -26.47 -2.93
N GLY A 78 12.60 -25.65 -1.95
CA GLY A 78 13.34 -25.44 -0.70
C GLY A 78 14.51 -24.45 -0.77
N SER A 79 14.84 -23.94 -1.97
CA SER A 79 15.87 -22.90 -2.10
C SER A 79 15.34 -21.52 -1.69
N THR A 80 16.16 -20.76 -0.97
CA THR A 80 15.92 -19.33 -0.77
C THR A 80 16.52 -18.60 -1.97
N ILE A 81 15.66 -18.09 -2.86
CA ILE A 81 16.12 -17.36 -4.03
C ILE A 81 16.24 -15.88 -3.64
N SER A 82 17.47 -15.36 -3.65
CA SER A 82 17.71 -13.92 -3.58
C SER A 82 17.01 -13.24 -4.76
N GLU A 83 16.29 -12.15 -4.51
CA GLU A 83 15.85 -11.29 -5.62
C GLU A 83 17.09 -10.89 -6.44
N PRO A 84 17.00 -10.88 -7.78
CA PRO A 84 18.11 -10.39 -8.60
C PRO A 84 18.48 -8.99 -8.09
N GLY A 85 19.78 -8.72 -7.96
CA GLY A 85 20.28 -7.46 -7.43
C GLY A 85 19.57 -6.30 -8.11
N HIS A 86 19.01 -5.40 -7.29
CA HIS A 86 18.14 -4.33 -7.76
C HIS A 86 18.83 -3.53 -8.87
N SER A 87 18.36 -3.68 -10.11
CA SER A 87 18.62 -2.75 -11.20
C SER A 87 18.27 -1.32 -10.74
N PRO A 88 18.75 -0.25 -11.43
CA PRO A 88 18.45 1.12 -11.03
C PRO A 88 16.97 1.31 -10.69
N LEU A 89 16.74 1.81 -9.47
CA LEU A 89 15.42 2.02 -8.90
C LEU A 89 15.03 3.48 -9.08
N LEU A 90 13.90 3.72 -9.73
CA LEU A 90 13.21 5.00 -9.63
C LEU A 90 12.36 4.98 -8.37
N VAL A 91 12.60 5.92 -7.45
CA VAL A 91 11.75 6.13 -6.28
C VAL A 91 10.77 7.25 -6.60
N ILE A 92 9.49 6.96 -6.50
CA ILE A 92 8.41 7.93 -6.72
C ILE A 92 7.74 8.18 -5.38
N PHE A 93 7.69 9.45 -4.96
CA PHE A 93 6.94 9.89 -3.80
C PHE A 93 5.62 10.51 -4.24
N ALA A 94 4.53 10.13 -3.60
CA ALA A 94 3.22 10.73 -3.81
C ALA A 94 2.63 11.17 -2.49
N ALA A 95 2.06 12.37 -2.49
CA ALA A 95 1.39 12.96 -1.35
C ALA A 95 -0.03 13.36 -1.75
N PHE A 96 -1.01 12.97 -0.96
CA PHE A 96 -2.42 13.30 -1.17
C PHE A 96 -3.03 13.88 0.09
N VAL A 97 -3.83 14.91 -0.08
CA VAL A 97 -4.65 15.46 1.00
C VAL A 97 -6.10 15.11 0.74
N VAL A 98 -6.77 14.54 1.73
CA VAL A 98 -8.21 14.27 1.70
C VAL A 98 -8.89 15.17 2.72
N TRP A 99 -9.90 15.91 2.28
CA TRP A 99 -10.69 16.79 3.13
C TRP A 99 -12.15 16.81 2.70
N TYR A 100 -13.04 17.16 3.62
CA TYR A 100 -14.43 17.40 3.29
C TYR A 100 -14.67 18.88 3.07
N ASP A 101 -15.18 19.20 1.90
CA ASP A 101 -15.63 20.54 1.55
C ASP A 101 -17.06 20.74 2.10
N ARG A 102 -17.18 21.62 3.10
CA ARG A 102 -18.46 21.88 3.76
C ARG A 102 -19.42 22.70 2.90
N GLU A 103 -18.91 23.50 1.97
CA GLU A 103 -19.72 24.35 1.11
C GLU A 103 -20.39 23.50 0.03
N GLU A 104 -19.61 22.65 -0.63
CA GLU A 104 -20.10 21.71 -1.64
C GLU A 104 -20.76 20.45 -1.05
N ARG A 105 -20.52 20.18 0.24
CA ARG A 105 -20.93 18.95 0.95
C ARG A 105 -20.39 17.69 0.27
N GLU A 106 -19.13 17.73 -0.11
CA GLU A 106 -18.47 16.68 -0.89
C GLU A 106 -17.08 16.36 -0.31
N LEU A 107 -16.68 15.08 -0.41
CA LEU A 107 -15.32 14.66 -0.09
C LEU A 107 -14.41 14.98 -1.28
N LYS A 108 -13.34 15.74 -1.04
CA LYS A 108 -12.36 16.12 -2.05
C LYS A 108 -11.00 15.51 -1.73
N ALA A 109 -10.23 15.25 -2.79
CA ALA A 109 -8.86 14.79 -2.69
C ALA A 109 -8.02 15.49 -3.76
N LYS A 110 -6.77 15.85 -3.42
CA LYS A 110 -5.82 16.44 -4.37
C LYS A 110 -4.42 15.88 -4.11
N PHE A 111 -3.66 15.71 -5.19
CA PHE A 111 -2.21 15.58 -5.11
C PHE A 111 -1.61 16.88 -4.54
N VAL A 112 -0.59 16.72 -3.70
CA VAL A 112 0.29 17.84 -3.34
C VAL A 112 1.23 18.05 -4.51
N ASP A 113 1.09 19.16 -5.21
CA ASP A 113 2.01 19.63 -6.25
C ASP A 113 3.03 20.59 -5.63
N GLU A 114 4.28 20.53 -6.11
CA GLU A 114 5.24 21.61 -5.86
C GLU A 114 4.75 22.84 -6.64
N SER A 115 4.38 23.90 -5.91
CA SER A 115 3.85 25.16 -6.44
C SER A 115 4.94 25.98 -7.13
#